data_AF-A0A7W0SAD3-F1
#
_entry.id   AF-A0A7W0SAD3-F1
#
_cell.length_a   1.000
_cell.length_b   1.000
_cell.length_c   1.000
_cell.angle_alpha   90.00
_cell.angle_beta   90.00
_cell.angle_gamma   90.00
#
_symmetry.space_group_name_H-M   'P 1'
#
loop_
_entity.id
_entity.type
_entity.pdbx_description
1 polymer ?
#
loop_
_entity_poly.entity_id
_entity_poly.type
_entity_poly.pdbx_seq_one_letter_code
_entity_poly.pdbx_strand_id
1 'polypeptide(L)'
;MSIFNTLLIKLGLADLKAERNPITVFLLDDDQRRHQWFIKRFEGDDIDIAETVDDAKEFLSQYAYDAIFLDHDLLPHHYKSNDHDDFASTGYAIAEWLYENKNLQRAATVIVHTRNADGAVRMVEKLRESGRLVEYVPFPMLDLKIKNYWKR
;
A
#
# COMPACT_ATOMS: atom_id res chain seq x y z
N MET A 1 17.04 30.85 14.82
CA MET A 1 17.68 30.28 13.61
C MET A 1 18.90 31.14 13.27
N SER A 2 20.09 30.54 13.20
CA SER A 2 21.36 31.25 13.13
C SER A 2 21.69 31.75 11.72
N ILE A 3 22.24 32.96 11.60
CA ILE A 3 22.63 33.65 10.34
C ILE A 3 23.56 32.78 9.48
N PHE A 4 24.32 31.89 10.13
CA PHE A 4 25.20 30.92 9.47
C PHE A 4 24.46 29.90 8.59
N ASN A 5 23.26 29.46 8.99
CA ASN A 5 22.47 28.51 8.20
C ASN A 5 21.99 29.15 6.89
N THR A 6 21.59 30.43 6.94
CA THR A 6 21.13 31.16 5.75
C THR A 6 22.24 31.36 4.72
N LEU A 7 23.49 31.48 5.17
CA LEU A 7 24.66 31.63 4.29
C LEU A 7 25.04 30.29 3.63
N LEU A 8 24.97 29.18 4.37
CA LEU A 8 25.27 27.84 3.84
C LEU A 8 24.24 27.37 2.80
N ILE A 9 22.96 27.73 2.98
CA ILE A 9 21.88 27.48 2.01
C ILE A 9 22.12 28.29 0.73
N LYS A 10 22.52 29.57 0.85
CA LYS A 10 22.82 30.43 -0.32
C LYS A 10 24.03 29.98 -1.13
N LEU A 11 24.98 29.27 -0.49
CA LEU A 11 26.19 28.78 -1.14
C LEU A 11 26.03 27.37 -1.73
N GLY A 12 24.85 26.76 -1.65
CA GLY A 12 24.61 25.39 -2.13
C GLY A 12 25.40 24.31 -1.38
N LEU A 13 25.91 24.65 -0.18
CA LEU A 13 26.74 23.78 0.66
C LEU A 13 25.93 23.10 1.77
N ALA A 14 24.74 23.60 2.07
CA ALA A 14 23.76 22.85 2.85
C ALA A 14 23.01 21.93 1.89
N ASP A 15 23.33 20.64 1.95
CA ASP A 15 22.43 19.59 1.48
C ASP A 15 21.19 19.68 2.39
N LEU A 16 20.27 20.57 2.05
CA LEU A 16 18.91 20.56 2.59
C LEU A 16 18.24 19.32 1.99
N LYS A 17 18.70 18.13 2.39
CA LYS A 17 17.81 17.00 2.52
C LYS A 17 16.79 17.44 3.56
N ALA A 18 15.75 18.11 3.10
CA ALA A 18 14.54 18.28 3.86
C ALA A 18 14.11 16.85 4.16
N GLU A 19 14.44 16.36 5.35
CA GLU A 19 13.96 15.07 5.81
C GLU A 19 12.44 15.16 5.77
N ARG A 20 11.84 14.35 4.89
CA ARG A 20 10.39 14.30 4.77
C ARG A 20 9.82 13.74 6.06
N ASN A 21 8.60 14.14 6.38
CA ASN A 21 7.88 13.47 7.45
C ASN A 21 7.67 11.99 7.04
N PRO A 22 7.91 11.04 7.95
CA PRO A 22 7.53 9.65 7.75
C PRO A 22 6.05 9.53 7.38
N ILE A 23 5.73 8.58 6.52
CA ILE A 23 4.34 8.20 6.22
C ILE A 23 4.03 6.86 6.86
N THR A 24 2.75 6.55 7.00
CA THR A 24 2.29 5.25 7.51
C THR A 24 1.70 4.43 6.37
N VAL A 25 2.22 3.22 6.18
CA VAL A 25 1.89 2.32 5.07
C VAL A 25 1.31 1.02 5.60
N PHE A 26 0.28 0.52 4.93
CA PHE A 26 -0.25 -0.81 5.16
C PHE A 26 0.01 -1.71 3.96
N LEU A 27 0.40 -2.96 4.20
CA LEU A 27 0.61 -4.00 3.20
C LEU A 27 -0.22 -5.25 3.54
N LEU A 28 -0.97 -5.74 2.57
CA LEU A 28 -1.58 -7.07 2.58
C LEU A 28 -0.89 -7.94 1.54
N ASP A 29 -0.14 -8.93 1.99
CA ASP A 29 0.67 -9.83 1.14
C ASP A 29 1.00 -11.11 1.92
N ASP A 30 1.12 -12.25 1.24
CA ASP A 30 1.41 -13.56 1.87
C ASP A 30 2.89 -13.99 1.76
N ASP A 31 3.70 -13.24 1.00
CA ASP A 31 5.06 -13.62 0.65
C ASP A 31 6.08 -12.84 1.47
N GLN A 32 6.73 -13.55 2.38
CA GLN A 32 7.80 -13.02 3.22
C GLN A 32 8.93 -12.33 2.45
N ARG A 33 9.23 -12.75 1.21
CA ARG A 33 10.25 -12.07 0.38
C ARG A 33 9.74 -10.71 -0.09
N ARG A 34 8.45 -10.59 -0.40
CA ARG A 34 7.81 -9.31 -0.75
C ARG A 34 7.75 -8.40 0.48
N HIS A 35 7.45 -8.94 1.67
CA HIS A 35 7.52 -8.17 2.92
C HIS A 35 8.89 -7.53 3.12
N GLN A 36 9.96 -8.33 3.04
CA GLN A 36 11.33 -7.83 3.20
C GLN A 36 11.70 -6.79 2.13
N TRP A 37 11.18 -6.93 0.91
CA TRP A 37 11.36 -5.95 -0.14
C TRP A 37 10.66 -4.62 0.19
N PHE A 38 9.42 -4.67 0.67
CA PHE A 38 8.65 -3.50 1.10
C PHE A 38 9.31 -2.78 2.29
N ILE A 39 9.70 -3.51 3.34
CA ILE A 39 10.35 -2.94 4.53
C ILE A 39 11.60 -2.15 4.16
N LYS A 40 12.46 -2.71 3.30
CA LYS A 40 13.64 -2.00 2.80
C LYS A 40 13.29 -0.76 1.99
N ARG A 41 12.18 -0.81 1.25
CA ARG A 41 11.78 0.27 0.36
C ARG A 41 11.13 1.44 1.09
N PHE A 42 10.51 1.17 2.23
CA PHE A 42 9.90 2.11 3.17
C PHE A 42 10.78 2.33 4.41
N GLU A 43 12.10 2.20 4.28
CA GLU A 43 13.03 2.53 5.37
C GLU A 43 12.86 4.00 5.79
N GLY A 44 12.59 4.22 7.07
CA GLY A 44 12.29 5.54 7.63
C GLY A 44 10.80 5.91 7.66
N ASP A 45 9.92 5.03 7.18
CA ASP A 45 8.46 5.12 7.31
C ASP A 45 7.94 4.04 8.27
N ASP A 46 6.68 4.17 8.67
CA ASP A 46 5.98 3.14 9.42
C ASP A 46 5.28 2.19 8.45
N ILE A 47 5.45 0.87 8.64
CA ILE A 47 4.82 -0.16 7.82
C ILE A 47 4.19 -1.25 8.67
N ASP A 48 2.88 -1.43 8.50
CA ASP A 48 2.14 -2.57 9.04
C ASP A 48 1.89 -3.59 7.93
N ILE A 49 2.07 -4.87 8.25
CA ILE A 49 1.96 -5.97 7.29
C ILE A 49 0.95 -6.99 7.84
N ALA A 50 -0.05 -7.31 7.03
CA ALA A 50 -1.02 -8.36 7.27
C ALA A 50 -0.83 -9.50 6.25
N GLU A 51 -0.84 -10.74 6.73
CA GLU A 51 -0.78 -11.94 5.88
C GLU A 51 -2.16 -12.51 5.58
N THR A 52 -3.16 -12.12 6.39
CA THR A 52 -4.52 -12.63 6.31
C THR A 52 -5.54 -11.51 6.20
N VAL A 53 -6.74 -11.85 5.72
CA VAL A 53 -7.88 -10.93 5.64
C VAL A 53 -8.32 -10.47 7.03
N ASP A 54 -8.22 -11.31 8.05
CA ASP A 54 -8.66 -10.94 9.40
C ASP A 54 -7.69 -9.96 10.06
N ASP A 55 -6.39 -10.20 9.95
CA ASP A 55 -5.36 -9.27 10.42
C ASP A 55 -5.50 -7.91 9.70
N ALA A 56 -5.75 -7.94 8.40
CA ALA A 56 -5.95 -6.73 7.61
C ALA A 56 -7.15 -5.90 8.09
N LYS A 57 -8.28 -6.54 8.38
CA LYS A 57 -9.46 -5.85 8.93
C LYS A 57 -9.15 -5.22 10.28
N GLU A 58 -8.41 -5.93 11.14
CA GLU A 58 -8.00 -5.40 12.43
C GLU A 58 -7.17 -4.12 12.27
N PHE A 59 -6.06 -4.18 11.52
CA PHE A 59 -5.20 -3.02 11.27
C PHE A 59 -5.96 -1.85 10.66
N LEU A 60 -6.72 -2.09 9.58
CA LEU A 60 -7.46 -1.05 8.87
C LEU A 60 -8.61 -0.43 9.69
N SER A 61 -9.04 -1.08 10.76
CA SER A 61 -10.06 -0.57 11.69
C SER A 61 -9.47 0.27 12.83
N GLN A 62 -8.22 0.02 13.21
CA GLN A 62 -7.57 0.63 14.38
C GLN A 62 -6.67 1.81 14.00
N TYR A 63 -6.02 1.74 12.84
CA TYR A 63 -5.02 2.73 12.41
C TYR A 63 -5.47 3.50 11.18
N ALA A 64 -4.73 4.55 10.83
CA ALA A 64 -4.95 5.33 9.62
C ALA A 64 -3.66 5.34 8.79
N TYR A 65 -3.80 5.10 7.49
CA TYR A 65 -2.66 4.96 6.57
C TYR A 65 -2.68 6.01 5.47
N ASP A 66 -1.49 6.43 5.03
CA ASP A 66 -1.32 7.28 3.85
C ASP A 66 -1.39 6.47 2.56
N ALA A 67 -0.88 5.24 2.59
CA ALA A 67 -0.89 4.31 1.46
C ALA A 67 -1.24 2.89 1.91
N ILE A 68 -2.06 2.22 1.11
CA ILE A 68 -2.53 0.85 1.33
C ILE A 68 -2.16 0.02 0.11
N PHE A 69 -1.38 -1.02 0.30
CA PHE A 69 -0.95 -1.96 -0.74
C PHE A 69 -1.70 -3.28 -0.55
N LEU A 70 -2.42 -3.72 -1.58
CA LEU A 70 -3.22 -4.94 -1.55
C LEU A 70 -2.75 -5.92 -2.63
N ASP A 71 -2.27 -7.10 -2.22
CA ASP A 71 -2.21 -8.26 -3.08
C ASP A 71 -3.58 -8.93 -3.18
N HIS A 72 -3.87 -9.54 -4.33
CA HIS A 72 -5.10 -10.29 -4.53
C HIS A 72 -4.98 -11.71 -3.98
N ASP A 73 -3.85 -12.37 -4.24
CA ASP A 73 -3.68 -13.79 -3.93
C ASP A 73 -2.96 -13.92 -2.58
N LEU A 74 -3.64 -14.44 -1.54
CA LEU A 74 -3.09 -14.50 -0.17
C LEU A 74 -2.78 -15.92 0.33
N LEU A 75 -2.99 -16.94 -0.50
CA LEU A 75 -2.65 -18.32 -0.16
C LEU A 75 -2.02 -19.04 -1.36
N PRO A 76 -0.99 -19.89 -1.14
CA PRO A 76 -0.43 -20.74 -2.19
C PRO A 76 -1.41 -21.77 -2.76
N HIS A 77 -2.52 -22.05 -2.08
CA HIS A 77 -3.46 -23.12 -2.45
C HIS A 77 -4.51 -22.68 -3.49
N HIS A 78 -4.69 -21.37 -3.73
CA HIS A 78 -5.54 -20.86 -4.81
C HIS A 78 -5.00 -21.15 -6.21
N TYR A 79 -3.75 -21.58 -6.35
CA TYR A 79 -3.22 -22.07 -7.61
C TYR A 79 -3.74 -23.47 -8.00
N LYS A 80 -4.44 -24.18 -7.09
CA LYS A 80 -4.79 -25.60 -7.25
C LYS A 80 -6.27 -25.95 -7.09
N SER A 81 -7.13 -25.07 -6.58
CA SER A 81 -8.57 -25.32 -6.51
C SER A 81 -9.30 -24.58 -7.63
N ASN A 82 -10.16 -25.30 -8.36
CA ASN A 82 -11.13 -24.72 -9.31
C ASN A 82 -12.40 -24.19 -8.59
N ASP A 83 -12.36 -24.07 -7.26
CA ASP A 83 -13.46 -23.47 -6.50
C ASP A 83 -13.36 -21.95 -6.62
N HIS A 84 -14.16 -21.42 -7.54
CA HIS A 84 -14.27 -20.00 -7.82
C HIS A 84 -14.93 -19.19 -6.68
N ASP A 85 -15.30 -19.82 -5.56
CA ASP A 85 -16.06 -19.20 -4.46
C ASP A 85 -15.20 -18.78 -3.25
N ASP A 86 -13.88 -18.97 -3.28
CA ASP A 86 -13.02 -18.63 -2.14
C ASP A 86 -12.55 -17.15 -2.14
N PHE A 87 -13.44 -16.23 -2.55
CA PHE A 87 -13.14 -14.78 -2.52
C PHE A 87 -12.87 -14.26 -1.10
N ALA A 88 -13.44 -14.92 -0.09
CA ALA A 88 -13.35 -14.53 1.32
C ALA A 88 -11.92 -14.52 1.87
N SER A 89 -11.01 -15.29 1.27
CA SER A 89 -9.60 -15.40 1.66
C SER A 89 -8.64 -14.66 0.71
N THR A 90 -9.17 -13.87 -0.23
CA THR A 90 -8.38 -13.06 -1.17
C THR A 90 -8.36 -11.59 -0.78
N GLY A 91 -7.47 -10.81 -1.39
CA GLY A 91 -7.48 -9.35 -1.27
C GLY A 91 -8.79 -8.70 -1.72
N TYR A 92 -9.59 -9.39 -2.54
CA TYR A 92 -10.93 -8.92 -2.90
C TYR A 92 -11.84 -8.77 -1.69
N ALA A 93 -11.71 -9.64 -0.67
CA ALA A 93 -12.48 -9.50 0.58
C ALA A 93 -12.18 -8.18 1.30
N ILE A 94 -10.94 -7.68 1.23
CA ILE A 94 -10.57 -6.38 1.80
C ILE A 94 -11.11 -5.23 0.94
N ALA A 95 -11.12 -5.37 -0.38
CA ALA A 95 -11.76 -4.40 -1.26
C ALA A 95 -13.26 -4.25 -0.97
N GLU A 96 -13.96 -5.38 -0.78
CA GLU A 96 -15.38 -5.41 -0.40
C GLU A 96 -15.61 -4.82 0.99
N TRP A 97 -14.81 -5.21 1.98
CA TRP A 97 -14.91 -4.67 3.33
C TRP A 97 -14.65 -3.16 3.39
N LEU A 98 -13.68 -2.64 2.64
CA LEU A 98 -13.43 -1.20 2.52
C LEU A 98 -14.56 -0.46 1.78
N TYR A 99 -15.27 -1.13 0.87
CA TYR A 99 -16.46 -0.60 0.20
C TYR A 99 -17.65 -0.48 1.15
N GLU A 100 -17.84 -1.45 2.05
CA GLU A 100 -18.86 -1.40 3.10
C GLU A 100 -18.52 -0.36 4.17
N ASN A 101 -17.24 -0.14 4.45
CA ASN A 101 -16.74 0.77 5.48
C ASN A 101 -16.17 2.08 4.90
N LYS A 102 -16.98 2.81 4.13
CA LYS A 102 -16.55 4.00 3.34
C LYS A 102 -15.88 5.12 4.14
N ASN A 103 -16.08 5.18 5.47
CA ASN A 103 -15.48 6.20 6.32
C ASN A 103 -14.06 5.86 6.76
N LEU A 104 -13.67 4.58 6.76
CA LEU A 104 -12.30 4.17 7.09
C LEU A 104 -11.37 4.50 5.94
N GLN A 105 -10.12 4.87 6.22
CA GLN A 105 -9.05 5.05 5.22
C GLN A 105 -9.39 5.99 4.05
N ARG A 106 -10.27 6.99 4.23
CA ARG A 106 -10.74 7.84 3.12
C ARG A 106 -9.63 8.61 2.41
N ALA A 107 -8.60 9.00 3.15
CA ALA A 107 -7.48 9.78 2.65
C ALA A 107 -6.38 8.90 2.02
N ALA A 108 -6.40 7.60 2.29
CA ALA A 108 -5.36 6.69 1.83
C ALA A 108 -5.41 6.51 0.31
N THR A 109 -4.23 6.47 -0.31
CA THR A 109 -4.10 5.98 -1.69
C THR A 109 -4.02 4.46 -1.67
N VAL A 110 -4.93 3.78 -2.36
CA VAL A 110 -4.93 2.32 -2.45
C VAL A 110 -4.21 1.87 -3.73
N ILE A 111 -3.28 0.93 -3.59
CA ILE A 111 -2.49 0.37 -4.68
C ILE A 111 -2.70 -1.13 -4.69
N VAL A 112 -3.40 -1.63 -5.71
CA VAL A 112 -3.56 -3.07 -5.93
C VAL A 112 -2.32 -3.58 -6.68
N HIS A 113 -1.56 -4.51 -6.10
CA HIS A 113 -0.25 -4.93 -6.60
C HIS A 113 -0.12 -6.43 -6.94
N THR A 114 -1.17 -7.00 -7.52
CA THR A 114 -1.19 -8.41 -7.90
C THR A 114 -0.67 -8.67 -9.32
N ARG A 115 -0.26 -9.93 -9.58
CA ARG A 115 -0.04 -10.47 -10.92
C ARG A 115 -1.33 -10.96 -11.60
N ASN A 116 -2.40 -11.17 -10.83
CA ASN A 116 -3.70 -11.56 -11.33
C ASN A 116 -4.45 -10.33 -11.88
N ALA A 117 -4.37 -10.10 -13.20
CA ALA A 117 -4.98 -8.93 -13.82
C ALA A 117 -6.51 -8.91 -13.65
N ASP A 118 -7.17 -10.05 -13.75
CA ASP A 118 -8.64 -10.14 -13.60
C ASP A 118 -9.06 -9.84 -12.16
N GLY A 119 -8.33 -10.38 -11.18
CA GLY A 119 -8.49 -10.06 -9.76
C GLY A 119 -8.27 -8.58 -9.48
N ALA A 120 -7.23 -7.99 -10.08
CA ALA A 120 -6.94 -6.56 -9.95
C ALA A 120 -8.07 -5.68 -10.46
N VAL A 121 -8.61 -5.98 -11.66
CA VAL A 121 -9.72 -5.21 -12.26
C VAL A 121 -10.91 -5.19 -11.32
N ARG A 122 -11.32 -6.36 -10.80
CA ARG A 122 -12.46 -6.47 -9.87
C ARG A 122 -12.23 -5.68 -8.58
N MET A 123 -11.05 -5.77 -7.99
CA MET A 123 -10.69 -5.01 -6.78
C MET A 123 -10.72 -3.50 -7.03
N VAL A 124 -10.11 -3.05 -8.13
CA VAL A 124 -10.06 -1.63 -8.48
C VAL A 124 -11.46 -1.08 -8.75
N GLU A 125 -12.30 -1.79 -9.50
CA GLU A 125 -13.68 -1.40 -9.73
C GLU A 125 -14.44 -1.23 -8.41
N LYS A 126 -14.38 -2.25 -7.53
CA LYS A 126 -15.01 -2.23 -6.22
C LYS A 126 -14.55 -1.04 -5.36
N LEU A 127 -13.25 -0.80 -5.31
CA LEU A 127 -12.67 0.31 -4.54
C LEU A 127 -13.05 1.68 -5.13
N ARG A 128 -13.13 1.82 -6.46
CA ARG A 128 -13.59 3.07 -7.10
C ARG A 128 -15.05 3.36 -6.82
N GLU A 129 -15.91 2.33 -6.80
CA GLU A 129 -17.33 2.48 -6.42
C GLU A 129 -17.51 3.03 -4.99
N SER A 130 -16.52 2.84 -4.12
CA SER A 130 -16.51 3.43 -2.77
C SER A 130 -16.02 4.88 -2.72
N GLY A 131 -15.60 5.46 -3.85
CA GLY A 131 -15.08 6.83 -3.94
C GLY A 131 -13.61 6.99 -3.54
N ARG A 132 -12.84 5.89 -3.50
CA ARG A 132 -11.43 5.89 -3.09
C ARG A 132 -10.49 6.20 -4.26
N LEU A 133 -9.34 6.77 -3.92
CA LEU A 133 -8.21 6.87 -4.84
C LEU A 133 -7.54 5.50 -4.93
N VAL A 134 -7.70 4.85 -6.08
CA VAL A 134 -7.14 3.50 -6.31
C VAL A 134 -6.50 3.36 -7.68
N GLU A 135 -5.34 2.71 -7.67
CA GLU A 135 -4.57 2.37 -8.87
C GLU A 135 -4.20 0.88 -8.86
N TYR A 136 -4.24 0.27 -10.05
CA TYR A 136 -3.62 -1.04 -10.27
C TYR A 136 -2.16 -0.82 -10.71
N VAL A 137 -1.22 -1.41 -9.97
CA VAL A 137 0.21 -1.36 -10.27
C VAL A 137 0.77 -2.77 -10.24
N PRO A 138 0.99 -3.42 -11.39
CA PRO A 138 1.61 -4.74 -11.43
C PRO A 138 2.94 -4.75 -10.67
N PHE A 139 3.25 -5.84 -9.97
CA PHE A 139 4.44 -5.93 -9.14
C PHE A 139 5.76 -5.46 -9.81
N PRO A 140 6.06 -5.79 -11.10
CA PRO A 140 7.27 -5.29 -11.77
C PRO A 140 7.38 -3.76 -11.87
N MET A 141 6.25 -3.04 -11.82
CA MET A 141 6.17 -1.58 -11.92
C MET A 141 6.14 -0.90 -10.55
N LEU A 142 6.08 -1.68 -9.46
CA LEU A 142 5.86 -1.18 -8.12
C LEU A 142 7.03 -0.34 -7.60
N ASP A 143 8.27 -0.73 -7.89
CA ASP A 143 9.46 0.06 -7.51
C ASP A 143 9.40 1.48 -8.12
N LEU A 144 9.05 1.57 -9.40
CA LEU A 144 8.93 2.85 -10.10
C LEU A 144 7.80 3.70 -9.49
N LYS A 145 6.66 3.08 -9.15
CA LYS A 145 5.56 3.76 -8.48
C LYS A 145 6.00 4.32 -7.14
N ILE A 146 6.64 3.52 -6.28
CA ILE A 146 7.09 3.95 -4.96
C ILE A 146 8.15 5.06 -5.10
N LYS A 147 9.09 4.97 -6.05
CA LYS A 147 10.08 6.04 -6.32
C LYS A 147 9.42 7.38 -6.62
N ASN A 148 8.32 7.35 -7.37
CA ASN A 148 7.61 8.57 -7.77
C ASN A 148 6.63 9.06 -6.70
N TYR A 149 6.10 8.17 -5.85
CA TYR A 149 5.30 8.54 -4.70
C TYR A 149 6.10 9.48 -3.77
N TRP A 150 7.42 9.25 -3.67
CA TRP A 150 8.33 9.99 -2.79
C TRP A 150 8.85 11.31 -3.36
N LYS A 151 8.45 11.68 -4.58
CA LYS A 151 8.85 12.95 -5.23
C LYS A 151 7.78 14.04 -5.14
N ARG A 152 6.60 13.71 -4.61
CA ARG A 152 5.49 14.65 -4.40
C ARG A 152 5.57 15.20 -3.00
#